data_AF-A0A939HNQ7-F1
#
_entry.id   AF-A0A939HNQ7-F1
#
_cell.length_a   1.000
_cell.length_b   1.000
_cell.length_c   1.000
_cell.angle_alpha   90.00
_cell.angle_beta   90.00
_cell.angle_gamma   90.00
#
_symmetry.space_group_name_H-M   'P 1'
#
loop_
_entity.id
_entity.type
_entity.pdbx_description
1 polymer ?
#
loop_
_entity_poly.entity_id
_entity_poly.type
_entity_poly.pdbx_seq_one_letter_code
_entity_poly.pdbx_strand_id
1 'polypeptide(L)'
;MKEGQQGFCGVRGNRNGRLITLNYGKGVHATEEVIETEAINHYSPGERILSMGNIGCMFNCHYCQNWKTSQVKYLEDRDVHYYTPEQVVDTAVRHGIRCISWTYNDPVVWHEFILDTAHLAKQAGLINQYKSAFYITSEAIDELLPYIDIFSISLKSLDEDYYRKITKGSLQPVLNGIKQVYDAGKHLELSTLMIADISDNEETAMKISDWMMENLDSTVPLHFVRFHPDYKMQDTIRTPVDRLIRAREVAMERGIEHVYLGNVVNTPFTNTFCRNCGHKLVDRFGLNAKITGLDDRGYCTSCGHDAHVKLFSKNKPVPTTDNPELSGYDIRTFDWHGDIVSLHIQLKNNTDEEIKIYHRRRNQDGKYNLWTMVFLIPDESFRLILSKSCNEEIGPEVAIPQGIPNNFHEVFDRAHFPTISIEEGK
;
A
#
# COMPACT_ATOMS: atom_id res chain seq x y z
N MET A 1 7.80 24.11 -20.65
CA MET A 1 7.37 23.11 -21.66
C MET A 1 6.82 23.84 -22.87
N LYS A 2 7.08 23.38 -24.10
CA LYS A 2 6.49 23.95 -25.33
C LYS A 2 5.03 23.51 -25.48
N GLU A 3 4.23 24.22 -26.27
CA GLU A 3 2.86 23.81 -26.61
C GLU A 3 2.84 22.37 -27.14
N GLY A 4 1.84 21.57 -26.74
CA GLY A 4 1.75 20.16 -27.15
C GLY A 4 2.63 19.19 -26.34
N GLN A 5 3.73 19.66 -25.75
CA GLN A 5 4.72 18.83 -25.07
C GLN A 5 4.15 18.15 -23.81
N GLN A 6 4.50 16.88 -23.61
CA GLN A 6 4.25 16.14 -22.37
C GLN A 6 5.46 16.21 -21.43
N GLY A 7 5.20 16.18 -20.13
CA GLY A 7 6.21 16.10 -19.08
C GLY A 7 6.83 14.71 -19.01
N PHE A 8 7.86 14.57 -18.18
CA PHE A 8 8.58 13.31 -17.97
C PHE A 8 7.67 12.14 -17.58
N CYS A 9 6.62 12.41 -16.80
CA CYS A 9 5.65 11.42 -16.35
C CYS A 9 4.70 10.91 -17.45
N GLY A 10 4.67 11.54 -18.64
CA GLY A 10 3.76 11.20 -19.74
C GLY A 10 2.29 11.57 -19.51
N VAL A 11 1.90 11.97 -18.29
CA VAL A 11 0.50 12.22 -17.90
C VAL A 11 0.19 13.68 -17.53
N ARG A 12 1.18 14.57 -17.63
CA ARG A 12 0.97 16.03 -17.59
C ARG A 12 1.49 16.64 -18.88
N GLY A 13 0.81 17.67 -19.39
CA GLY A 13 1.15 18.29 -20.67
C GLY A 13 0.89 19.79 -20.70
N ASN A 14 1.58 20.51 -21.59
CA ASN A 14 1.26 21.91 -21.84
C ASN A 14 0.16 22.03 -22.91
N ARG A 15 -0.92 22.72 -22.58
CA ARG A 15 -2.00 23.13 -23.50
C ARG A 15 -2.31 24.60 -23.30
N ASN A 16 -2.23 25.38 -24.37
CA ASN A 16 -2.46 26.84 -24.36
C ASN A 16 -1.63 27.57 -23.29
N GLY A 17 -0.37 27.16 -23.11
CA GLY A 17 0.52 27.73 -22.09
C GLY A 17 0.25 27.31 -20.65
N ARG A 18 -0.69 26.38 -20.40
CA ARG A 18 -1.04 25.87 -19.07
C ARG A 18 -0.65 24.41 -18.92
N LEU A 19 -0.13 24.03 -17.75
CA LEU A 19 0.08 22.63 -17.40
C LEU A 19 -1.30 22.00 -17.10
N ILE A 20 -1.62 20.92 -17.79
CA ILE A 20 -2.87 20.16 -17.61
C ILE A 20 -2.57 18.70 -17.24
N THR A 21 -3.51 18.09 -16.53
CA THR A 21 -3.54 16.63 -16.31
C THR A 21 -4.11 15.91 -17.54
N LEU A 22 -3.55 14.74 -17.87
CA LEU A 22 -4.00 13.84 -18.94
C LEU A 22 -4.54 12.50 -18.39
N ASN A 23 -4.46 12.31 -17.07
CA ASN A 23 -4.86 11.10 -16.36
C ASN A 23 -5.97 11.34 -15.32
N TYR A 24 -6.67 12.47 -15.35
CA TYR A 24 -7.81 12.72 -14.45
C TYR A 24 -8.80 11.55 -14.50
N GLY A 25 -9.08 10.95 -13.34
CA GLY A 25 -9.94 9.77 -13.23
C GLY A 25 -9.41 8.47 -13.86
N LYS A 26 -8.19 8.45 -14.41
CA LYS A 26 -7.57 7.25 -15.00
C LYS A 26 -6.65 6.56 -14.01
N GLY A 27 -6.98 5.32 -13.67
CA GLY A 27 -6.21 4.51 -12.73
C GLY A 27 -6.15 3.04 -13.12
N VAL A 28 -5.66 2.23 -12.20
CA VAL A 28 -5.74 0.76 -12.25
C VAL A 28 -6.97 0.28 -11.48
N HIS A 29 -7.17 -1.04 -11.34
CA HIS A 29 -8.22 -1.61 -10.49
C HIS A 29 -8.21 -0.97 -9.09
N ALA A 30 -9.37 -0.48 -8.64
CA ALA A 30 -9.60 -0.15 -7.24
C ALA A 30 -9.38 -1.44 -6.42
N THR A 31 -8.57 -1.35 -5.37
CA THR A 31 -8.15 -2.55 -4.65
C THR A 31 -8.54 -2.47 -3.19
N GLU A 32 -9.16 -3.52 -2.69
CA GLU A 32 -9.30 -3.71 -1.26
C GLU A 32 -8.05 -4.39 -0.70
N GLU A 33 -7.40 -3.70 0.24
CA GLU A 33 -6.23 -4.18 0.97
C GLU A 33 -6.38 -3.85 2.47
N VAL A 34 -5.29 -3.97 3.24
CA VAL A 34 -5.22 -3.53 4.64
C VAL A 34 -4.15 -2.46 4.83
N ILE A 35 -4.23 -1.68 5.91
CA ILE A 35 -3.37 -0.51 6.10
C ILE A 35 -1.88 -0.85 6.18
N GLU A 36 -1.53 -2.04 6.67
CA GLU A 36 -0.16 -2.57 6.71
C GLU A 36 0.49 -2.61 5.34
N THR A 37 -0.30 -2.80 4.28
CA THR A 37 0.25 -2.89 2.93
C THR A 37 1.04 -1.60 2.65
N GLU A 38 0.52 -0.45 3.05
CA GLU A 38 1.13 0.85 2.78
C GLU A 38 2.29 1.23 3.72
N ALA A 39 2.83 0.28 4.49
CA ALA A 39 3.84 0.52 5.52
C ALA A 39 3.36 1.57 6.53
N ILE A 40 2.15 1.36 7.04
CA ILE A 40 1.56 2.09 8.15
C ILE A 40 1.26 1.09 9.25
N ASN A 41 1.98 1.19 10.38
CA ASN A 41 1.84 0.27 11.50
C ASN A 41 1.25 0.94 12.76
N HIS A 42 1.17 2.27 12.80
CA HIS A 42 0.74 3.06 13.95
C HIS A 42 -0.59 3.79 13.71
N TYR A 43 -1.37 3.32 12.75
CA TYR A 43 -2.72 3.81 12.49
C TYR A 43 -3.63 2.62 12.22
N SER A 44 -4.64 2.40 13.06
CA SER A 44 -5.65 1.34 12.98
C SER A 44 -5.14 0.00 12.40
N PRO A 45 -4.18 -0.68 13.03
CA PRO A 45 -3.61 -1.92 12.49
C PRO A 45 -4.66 -2.96 12.09
N GLY A 46 -4.52 -3.52 10.89
CA GLY A 46 -5.44 -4.52 10.31
C GLY A 46 -6.68 -3.94 9.66
N GLU A 47 -6.80 -2.62 9.58
CA GLU A 47 -7.93 -1.96 8.96
C GLU A 47 -7.94 -2.11 7.45
N ARG A 48 -9.12 -2.37 6.88
CA ARG A 48 -9.33 -2.41 5.41
C ARG A 48 -9.20 -1.01 4.81
N ILE A 49 -8.52 -0.94 3.67
CA ILE A 49 -8.33 0.29 2.90
C ILE A 49 -8.77 0.09 1.45
N LEU A 50 -9.20 1.16 0.79
CA LEU A 50 -9.46 1.20 -0.64
C LEU A 50 -8.27 1.87 -1.30
N SER A 51 -7.37 1.07 -1.86
CA SER A 51 -6.18 1.53 -2.55
C SER A 51 -6.48 1.88 -4.01
N MET A 52 -6.23 3.14 -4.34
CA MET A 52 -6.40 3.74 -5.66
C MET A 52 -5.03 4.08 -6.25
N GLY A 53 -4.71 3.45 -7.39
CA GLY A 53 -3.49 3.77 -8.15
C GLY A 53 -3.79 4.48 -9.45
N ASN A 54 -3.08 5.57 -9.70
CA ASN A 54 -3.15 6.33 -10.95
C ASN A 54 -2.36 5.65 -12.09
N ILE A 55 -2.39 6.23 -13.28
CA ILE A 55 -1.43 5.94 -14.36
C ILE A 55 -0.33 7.01 -14.41
N GLY A 56 0.92 6.62 -14.68
CA GLY A 56 2.07 7.52 -14.74
C GLY A 56 2.76 7.74 -13.38
N CYS A 57 3.98 8.27 -13.37
CA CYS A 57 4.74 8.57 -12.15
C CYS A 57 5.74 9.70 -12.39
N MET A 58 6.10 10.45 -11.33
CA MET A 58 7.16 11.47 -11.40
C MET A 58 8.57 10.86 -11.47
N PHE A 59 8.74 9.61 -11.07
CA PHE A 59 10.03 8.90 -11.07
C PHE A 59 10.10 7.81 -12.15
N ASN A 60 11.32 7.37 -12.44
CA ASN A 60 11.64 6.20 -13.27
C ASN A 60 12.60 5.29 -12.51
N CYS A 61 12.14 4.80 -11.36
CA CYS A 61 12.90 3.91 -10.49
C CYS A 61 13.28 2.63 -11.25
N HIS A 62 14.56 2.27 -11.25
CA HIS A 62 15.03 1.04 -11.92
C HIS A 62 14.44 -0.25 -11.35
N TYR A 63 14.02 -0.22 -10.08
CA TYR A 63 13.39 -1.31 -9.35
C TYR A 63 11.85 -1.18 -9.27
N CYS A 64 11.23 -0.29 -10.07
CA CYS A 64 9.81 -0.01 -9.93
C CYS A 64 8.98 -1.30 -10.12
N GLN A 65 8.25 -1.70 -9.08
CA GLN A 65 7.34 -2.85 -9.13
C GLN A 65 6.16 -2.54 -10.05
N ASN A 66 5.60 -1.33 -9.94
CA ASN A 66 4.51 -0.87 -10.81
C ASN A 66 5.02 -0.27 -12.14
N TRP A 67 6.13 -0.77 -12.70
CA TRP A 67 6.75 -0.17 -13.90
C TRP A 67 5.80 -0.16 -15.11
N LYS A 68 4.92 -1.16 -15.25
CA LYS A 68 3.98 -1.28 -16.37
C LYS A 68 3.00 -0.10 -16.43
N THR A 69 2.48 0.33 -15.27
CA THR A 69 1.47 1.41 -15.19
C THR A 69 2.07 2.77 -14.81
N SER A 70 3.24 2.80 -14.16
CA SER A 70 3.98 4.06 -13.89
C SER A 70 4.68 4.62 -15.13
N GLN A 71 5.19 3.76 -16.01
CA GLN A 71 5.90 4.18 -17.22
C GLN A 71 4.96 4.05 -18.41
N VAL A 72 4.29 5.16 -18.78
CA VAL A 72 3.21 5.24 -19.78
C VAL A 72 3.51 4.50 -21.10
N LYS A 73 4.79 4.41 -21.50
CA LYS A 73 5.21 3.68 -22.71
C LYS A 73 4.96 2.16 -22.69
N TYR A 74 4.70 1.56 -21.52
CA TYR A 74 4.35 0.14 -21.38
C TYR A 74 2.88 -0.08 -21.03
N LEU A 75 2.11 1.00 -20.91
CA LEU A 75 0.71 0.94 -20.53
C LEU A 75 -0.12 0.37 -21.69
N GLU A 76 -0.96 -0.60 -21.38
CA GLU A 76 -1.96 -1.14 -22.31
C GLU A 76 -3.35 -0.64 -21.91
N ASP A 77 -4.25 -0.48 -22.88
CA ASP A 77 -5.63 0.00 -22.61
C ASP A 77 -6.38 -0.89 -21.61
N ARG A 78 -6.06 -2.20 -21.57
CA ARG A 78 -6.65 -3.14 -20.61
C ARG A 78 -6.26 -2.87 -19.16
N ASP A 79 -5.16 -2.15 -18.92
CA ASP A 79 -4.69 -1.81 -17.57
C ASP A 79 -5.34 -0.51 -17.04
N VAL A 80 -6.15 0.18 -17.86
CA VAL A 80 -6.71 1.51 -17.56
C VAL A 80 -8.19 1.42 -17.23
N HIS A 81 -8.53 1.92 -16.05
CA HIS A 81 -9.90 2.06 -15.56
C HIS A 81 -10.23 3.53 -15.28
N TYR A 82 -11.53 3.84 -15.35
CA TYR A 82 -12.05 5.20 -15.22
C TYR A 82 -12.90 5.31 -13.97
N TYR A 83 -12.69 6.38 -13.21
CA TYR A 83 -13.39 6.68 -11.98
C TYR A 83 -13.80 8.15 -11.95
N THR A 84 -14.99 8.43 -11.44
CA THR A 84 -15.33 9.76 -10.91
C THR A 84 -14.99 9.83 -9.42
N PRO A 85 -14.79 11.03 -8.86
CA PRO A 85 -14.60 11.20 -7.42
C PRO A 85 -15.73 10.55 -6.59
N GLU A 86 -16.98 10.68 -7.03
CA GLU A 86 -18.15 10.12 -6.37
C GLU A 86 -18.12 8.60 -6.37
N GLN A 87 -17.71 7.97 -7.48
CA GLN A 87 -17.59 6.50 -7.56
C GLN A 87 -16.58 5.95 -6.56
N VAL A 88 -15.43 6.62 -6.38
CA VAL A 88 -14.42 6.18 -5.40
C VAL A 88 -14.96 6.24 -3.97
N VAL A 89 -15.63 7.34 -3.61
CA VAL A 89 -16.22 7.51 -2.27
C VAL A 89 -17.36 6.52 -2.05
N ASP A 90 -18.22 6.34 -3.05
CA ASP A 90 -19.32 5.37 -3.02
C ASP A 90 -18.82 3.93 -2.85
N THR A 91 -17.79 3.52 -3.60
CA THR A 91 -17.14 2.21 -3.42
C THR A 91 -16.64 2.04 -1.98
N ALA A 92 -15.91 3.01 -1.42
CA ALA A 92 -15.43 2.90 -0.04
C ALA A 92 -16.60 2.75 0.95
N VAL A 93 -17.64 3.56 0.82
CA VAL A 93 -18.81 3.54 1.72
C VAL A 93 -19.59 2.23 1.62
N ARG A 94 -19.91 1.76 0.41
CA ARG A 94 -20.63 0.50 0.17
C ARG A 94 -19.89 -0.71 0.70
N HIS A 95 -18.57 -0.74 0.51
CA HIS A 95 -17.71 -1.82 0.99
C HIS A 95 -17.42 -1.72 2.50
N GLY A 96 -17.91 -0.68 3.17
CA GLY A 96 -17.69 -0.45 4.60
C GLY A 96 -16.23 -0.09 4.94
N ILE A 97 -15.47 0.36 3.96
CA ILE A 97 -14.08 0.80 4.08
C ILE A 97 -14.05 2.25 4.55
N ARG A 98 -13.13 2.57 5.46
CA ARG A 98 -13.05 3.90 6.10
C ARG A 98 -11.87 4.74 5.65
N CYS A 99 -10.92 4.13 4.97
CA CYS A 99 -9.69 4.79 4.52
C CYS A 99 -9.51 4.58 3.02
N ILE A 100 -9.36 5.68 2.28
CA ILE A 100 -8.94 5.66 0.88
C ILE A 100 -7.44 5.92 0.86
N SER A 101 -6.69 5.04 0.21
CA SER A 101 -5.25 5.14 0.05
C SER A 101 -4.88 5.49 -1.39
N TRP A 102 -4.12 6.55 -1.57
CA TRP A 102 -3.58 6.99 -2.85
C TRP A 102 -2.18 6.40 -3.03
N THR A 103 -1.99 5.43 -3.95
CA THR A 103 -0.79 4.55 -3.94
C THR A 103 -0.42 3.93 -5.31
N TYR A 104 0.36 2.83 -5.29
CA TYR A 104 1.01 2.06 -6.35
C TYR A 104 2.07 2.80 -7.15
N ASN A 105 1.63 3.79 -7.94
CA ASN A 105 2.54 4.59 -8.74
C ASN A 105 3.05 5.74 -7.88
N ASP A 106 2.93 6.99 -8.34
CA ASP A 106 3.09 8.12 -7.43
C ASP A 106 1.89 9.04 -7.56
N PRO A 107 1.06 9.17 -6.51
CA PRO A 107 -0.18 9.95 -6.57
C PRO A 107 0.04 11.43 -6.86
N VAL A 108 1.27 11.95 -6.79
CA VAL A 108 1.60 13.36 -7.13
C VAL A 108 1.17 13.72 -8.55
N VAL A 109 1.21 12.79 -9.50
CA VAL A 109 0.74 13.07 -10.87
C VAL A 109 -0.78 13.04 -11.02
N TRP A 110 -1.51 12.71 -9.95
CA TRP A 110 -2.98 12.61 -9.90
C TRP A 110 -3.63 13.65 -8.98
N HIS A 111 -2.84 14.64 -8.56
CA HIS A 111 -3.16 15.71 -7.62
C HIS A 111 -4.59 16.26 -7.71
N GLU A 112 -5.03 16.70 -8.89
CA GLU A 112 -6.34 17.32 -9.09
C GLU A 112 -7.50 16.35 -8.78
N PHE A 113 -7.41 15.11 -9.26
CA PHE A 113 -8.41 14.07 -8.97
C PHE A 113 -8.44 13.70 -7.49
N ILE A 114 -7.26 13.66 -6.86
CA ILE A 114 -7.11 13.36 -5.43
C ILE A 114 -7.74 14.47 -4.59
N LEU A 115 -7.51 15.74 -4.90
CA LEU A 115 -8.10 16.85 -4.15
C LEU A 115 -9.63 16.80 -4.19
N ASP A 116 -10.20 16.65 -5.39
CA ASP A 116 -11.65 16.59 -5.58
C ASP A 116 -12.25 15.38 -4.83
N THR A 117 -11.60 14.22 -4.92
CA THR A 117 -12.08 13.00 -4.24
C THR A 117 -11.88 13.05 -2.73
N ALA A 118 -10.72 13.51 -2.25
CA ALA A 118 -10.40 13.56 -0.82
C ALA A 118 -11.31 14.56 -0.09
N HIS A 119 -11.70 15.64 -0.75
CA HIS A 119 -12.72 16.57 -0.24
C HIS A 119 -14.06 15.85 0.00
N LEU A 120 -14.57 15.13 -1.00
CA LEU A 120 -15.81 14.35 -0.89
C LEU A 120 -15.69 13.22 0.15
N ALA A 121 -14.54 12.55 0.21
CA ALA A 121 -14.27 11.51 1.18
C ALA A 121 -14.40 12.02 2.62
N LYS A 122 -13.86 13.21 2.93
CA LYS A 122 -14.02 13.82 4.26
C LYS A 122 -15.46 14.18 4.57
N GLN A 123 -16.22 14.67 3.60
CA GLN A 123 -17.66 14.93 3.77
C GLN A 123 -18.42 13.64 4.10
N ALA A 124 -17.99 12.50 3.56
CA ALA A 124 -18.54 11.17 3.86
C ALA A 124 -17.98 10.55 5.17
N GLY A 125 -17.12 11.25 5.91
CA GLY A 125 -16.49 10.76 7.14
C GLY A 125 -15.39 9.71 6.91
N LEU A 126 -14.84 9.63 5.71
CA LEU A 126 -13.71 8.79 5.35
C LEU A 126 -12.39 9.51 5.65
N ILE A 127 -11.34 8.71 5.80
CA ILE A 127 -9.96 9.13 6.04
C ILE A 127 -9.18 8.99 4.74
N ASN A 128 -8.27 9.93 4.49
CA ASN A 128 -7.41 9.87 3.32
C ASN A 128 -5.96 9.59 3.72
N GLN A 129 -5.38 8.60 3.05
CA GLN A 129 -4.00 8.20 3.18
C GLN A 129 -3.24 8.41 1.87
N TYR A 130 -2.01 8.89 1.96
CA TYR A 130 -1.17 9.23 0.81
C TYR A 130 0.16 8.48 0.87
N LYS A 131 0.31 7.44 0.05
CA LYS A 131 1.57 6.68 -0.13
C LYS A 131 2.31 7.23 -1.33
N SER A 132 3.51 7.79 -1.13
CA SER A 132 4.23 8.45 -2.22
C SER A 132 5.74 8.45 -2.02
N ALA A 133 6.49 8.59 -3.11
CA ALA A 133 7.90 8.95 -3.06
C ALA A 133 8.10 10.48 -2.87
N PHE A 134 7.00 11.22 -2.86
CA PHE A 134 6.82 12.57 -2.35
C PHE A 134 7.70 13.64 -3.01
N TYR A 135 7.91 13.49 -4.32
CA TYR A 135 8.60 14.47 -5.14
C TYR A 135 7.61 15.49 -5.71
N ILE A 136 7.26 16.47 -4.87
CA ILE A 136 6.19 17.45 -5.08
C ILE A 136 6.64 18.83 -4.57
N THR A 137 6.03 19.91 -5.07
CA THR A 137 6.35 21.27 -4.62
C THR A 137 5.66 21.58 -3.29
N SER A 138 6.17 22.59 -2.58
CA SER A 138 5.65 22.97 -1.27
C SER A 138 4.19 23.46 -1.34
N GLU A 139 3.84 24.19 -2.40
CA GLU A 139 2.49 24.74 -2.61
C GLU A 139 1.46 23.61 -2.83
N ALA A 140 1.84 22.57 -3.57
CA ALA A 140 0.96 21.44 -3.78
C ALA A 140 0.82 20.58 -2.51
N ILE A 141 1.84 20.56 -1.63
CA ILE A 141 1.69 19.96 -0.29
C ILE A 141 0.65 20.75 0.53
N ASP A 142 0.71 22.09 0.51
CA ASP A 142 -0.26 22.93 1.23
C ASP A 142 -1.71 22.67 0.79
N GLU A 143 -1.94 22.38 -0.49
CA GLU A 143 -3.26 21.99 -1.01
C GLU A 143 -3.72 20.61 -0.49
N LEU A 144 -2.80 19.65 -0.30
CA LEU A 144 -3.10 18.31 0.21
C LEU A 144 -3.37 18.29 1.72
N LEU A 145 -2.67 19.12 2.50
CA LEU A 145 -2.70 19.08 3.97
C LEU A 145 -4.11 19.18 4.57
N PRO A 146 -5.07 19.98 4.08
CA PRO A 146 -6.43 19.98 4.62
C PRO A 146 -7.16 18.64 4.48
N TYR A 147 -6.83 17.88 3.43
CA TYR A 147 -7.62 16.72 3.00
C TYR A 147 -6.99 15.37 3.31
N ILE A 148 -5.66 15.31 3.42
CA ILE A 148 -4.93 14.09 3.75
C ILE A 148 -4.66 14.01 5.26
N ASP A 149 -4.90 12.84 5.84
CA ASP A 149 -4.77 12.60 7.28
C ASP A 149 -3.52 11.76 7.61
N ILE A 150 -3.15 10.84 6.71
CA ILE A 150 -2.03 9.89 6.86
C ILE A 150 -1.08 10.02 5.68
N PHE A 151 0.21 10.21 5.95
CA PHE A 151 1.26 10.20 4.95
C PHE A 151 2.20 9.02 5.20
N SER A 152 2.34 8.18 4.19
CA SER A 152 3.37 7.14 4.14
C SER A 152 4.40 7.54 3.09
N ILE A 153 5.54 8.06 3.51
CA ILE A 153 6.52 8.61 2.58
C ILE A 153 7.67 7.63 2.39
N SER A 154 7.99 7.34 1.13
CA SER A 154 9.12 6.50 0.76
C SER A 154 10.38 7.35 0.62
N LEU A 155 11.15 7.50 1.69
CA LEU A 155 12.48 8.09 1.65
C LEU A 155 13.46 7.07 1.06
N LYS A 156 13.70 7.17 -0.25
CA LYS A 156 14.39 6.12 -1.01
C LYS A 156 15.86 5.94 -0.66
N SER A 157 16.53 7.02 -0.26
CA SER A 157 17.94 7.08 0.15
C SER A 157 18.25 8.48 0.71
N LEU A 158 19.38 8.67 1.40
CA LEU A 158 19.98 9.99 1.67
C LEU A 158 21.18 10.29 0.76
N ASP A 159 21.16 9.77 -0.46
CA ASP A 159 22.17 10.00 -1.49
C ASP A 159 21.55 10.66 -2.73
N GLU A 160 22.00 11.87 -3.07
CA GLU A 160 21.57 12.60 -4.27
C GLU A 160 21.98 11.85 -5.55
N ASP A 161 23.11 11.13 -5.54
CA ASP A 161 23.54 10.32 -6.68
C ASP A 161 22.61 9.13 -6.90
N TYR A 162 22.10 8.52 -5.83
CA TYR A 162 21.05 7.50 -5.91
C TYR A 162 19.80 8.07 -6.59
N TYR A 163 19.32 9.25 -6.16
CA TYR A 163 18.14 9.87 -6.78
C TYR A 163 18.36 10.16 -8.26
N ARG A 164 19.51 10.75 -8.62
CA ARG A 164 19.81 11.09 -10.01
C ARG A 164 19.96 9.86 -10.90
N LYS A 165 20.63 8.79 -10.41
CA LYS A 165 20.97 7.61 -11.22
C LYS A 165 19.88 6.55 -11.22
N ILE A 166 19.26 6.27 -10.08
CA ILE A 166 18.35 5.14 -9.89
C ILE A 166 16.88 5.54 -10.02
N THR A 167 16.49 6.71 -9.52
CA THR A 167 15.08 7.16 -9.52
C THR A 167 14.78 8.19 -10.60
N LYS A 168 15.80 8.89 -11.09
CA LYS A 168 15.74 10.01 -12.05
C LYS A 168 15.07 11.28 -11.49
N GLY A 169 15.23 11.55 -10.20
CA GLY A 169 14.85 12.84 -9.60
C GLY A 169 15.91 13.39 -8.65
N SER A 170 15.49 14.13 -7.63
CA SER A 170 16.38 14.77 -6.65
C SER A 170 15.88 14.57 -5.22
N LEU A 171 16.80 14.52 -4.26
CA LEU A 171 16.52 14.21 -2.86
C LEU A 171 15.88 15.38 -2.12
N GLN A 172 16.42 16.60 -2.28
CA GLN A 172 16.07 17.73 -1.43
C GLN A 172 14.56 18.06 -1.40
N PRO A 173 13.82 18.03 -2.53
CA PRO A 173 12.37 18.26 -2.49
C PRO A 173 11.62 17.25 -1.63
N VAL A 174 12.06 15.98 -1.59
CA VAL A 174 11.45 14.95 -0.75
C VAL A 174 11.68 15.24 0.73
N LEU A 175 12.92 15.61 1.11
CA LEU A 175 13.24 15.96 2.50
C LEU A 175 12.44 17.17 2.98
N ASN A 176 12.35 18.21 2.15
CA ASN A 176 11.55 19.40 2.45
C ASN A 176 10.08 19.04 2.63
N GLY A 177 9.53 18.18 1.76
CA GLY A 177 8.15 17.75 1.85
C GLY A 177 7.84 16.92 3.09
N ILE A 178 8.73 15.98 3.46
CA ILE A 178 8.63 15.22 4.71
C ILE A 178 8.55 16.17 5.90
N LYS A 179 9.44 17.16 5.96
CA LYS A 179 9.45 18.14 7.03
C LYS A 179 8.16 18.99 7.07
N GLN A 180 7.67 19.44 5.91
CA GLN A 180 6.43 20.22 5.83
C GLN A 180 5.21 19.41 6.33
N VAL A 181 5.11 18.13 5.98
CA VAL A 181 4.04 17.24 6.47
C VAL A 181 4.13 17.02 7.98
N TYR A 182 5.35 16.82 8.48
CA TYR A 182 5.62 16.64 9.90
C TYR A 182 5.27 17.90 10.71
N ASP A 183 5.76 19.07 10.28
CA ASP A 183 5.51 20.36 10.94
C ASP A 183 4.01 20.73 10.94
N ALA A 184 3.24 20.22 9.96
CA ALA A 184 1.78 20.35 9.91
C ALA A 184 1.02 19.40 10.88
N GLY A 185 1.73 18.58 11.66
CA GLY A 185 1.16 17.68 12.67
C GLY A 185 0.38 16.49 12.09
N LYS A 186 0.68 16.10 10.84
CA LYS A 186 0.04 14.96 10.18
C LYS A 186 0.61 13.63 10.67
N HIS A 187 -0.18 12.56 10.57
CA HIS A 187 0.37 11.22 10.82
C HIS A 187 1.36 10.90 9.72
N LEU A 188 2.59 10.57 10.10
CA LEU A 188 3.69 10.32 9.18
C LEU A 188 4.38 9.01 9.58
N GLU A 189 4.59 8.14 8.61
CA GLU A 189 5.55 7.04 8.73
C GLU A 189 6.47 7.05 7.51
N LEU A 190 7.74 6.70 7.73
CA LEU A 190 8.76 6.69 6.70
C LEU A 190 9.13 5.26 6.33
N SER A 191 9.42 5.05 5.05
CA SER A 191 9.89 3.76 4.54
C SER A 191 11.08 3.93 3.61
N THR A 192 12.01 2.98 3.69
CA THR A 192 13.18 2.91 2.83
C THR A 192 13.32 1.49 2.27
N LEU A 193 13.41 1.39 0.94
CA LEU A 193 13.67 0.12 0.28
C LEU A 193 15.17 -0.21 0.38
N MET A 194 15.48 -1.34 1.02
CA MET A 194 16.84 -1.83 1.20
C MET A 194 17.19 -2.69 -0.01
N ILE A 195 17.94 -2.14 -0.97
CA ILE A 195 18.37 -2.83 -2.20
C ILE A 195 19.74 -3.45 -1.97
N ALA A 196 19.85 -4.75 -2.23
CA ALA A 196 21.08 -5.51 -2.06
C ALA A 196 22.28 -4.83 -2.73
N ASP A 197 23.36 -4.64 -1.97
CA ASP A 197 24.64 -4.04 -2.38
C ASP A 197 24.55 -2.57 -2.85
N ILE A 198 23.39 -1.92 -2.71
CA ILE A 198 23.18 -0.52 -3.13
C ILE A 198 22.77 0.36 -1.96
N SER A 199 21.80 -0.08 -1.16
CA SER A 199 21.24 0.70 -0.05
C SER A 199 20.92 -0.14 1.19
N ASP A 200 21.45 -1.36 1.30
CA ASP A 200 21.21 -2.29 2.41
C ASP A 200 22.34 -2.33 3.46
N ASN A 201 23.27 -1.37 3.41
CA ASN A 201 24.37 -1.25 4.35
C ASN A 201 24.00 -0.45 5.63
N GLU A 202 24.79 -0.62 6.69
CA GLU A 202 24.58 0.07 7.98
C GLU A 202 24.67 1.59 7.86
N GLU A 203 25.52 2.09 6.97
CA GLU A 203 25.66 3.54 6.74
C GLU A 203 24.36 4.18 6.24
N THR A 204 23.61 3.47 5.39
CA THR A 204 22.31 3.93 4.89
C THR A 204 21.31 4.05 6.04
N ALA A 205 21.21 3.01 6.87
CA ALA A 205 20.32 3.00 8.04
C ALA A 205 20.70 4.10 9.04
N MET A 206 21.99 4.27 9.31
CA MET A 206 22.52 5.32 10.18
C MET A 206 22.15 6.71 9.67
N LYS A 207 22.46 7.03 8.41
CA LYS A 207 22.17 8.36 7.82
C LYS A 207 20.69 8.71 7.86
N ILE A 208 19.82 7.76 7.48
CA ILE A 208 18.37 7.97 7.54
C ILE A 208 17.91 8.23 8.97
N SER A 209 18.43 7.45 9.92
CA SER A 209 18.04 7.57 11.31
C SER A 209 18.53 8.87 11.94
N ASP A 210 19.78 9.26 11.68
CA ASP A 210 20.35 10.53 12.16
C ASP A 210 19.55 11.71 11.60
N TRP A 211 19.23 11.70 10.31
CA TRP A 211 18.40 12.75 9.70
C TRP A 211 16.99 12.81 10.33
N MET A 212 16.36 11.66 10.57
CA MET A 212 15.07 11.62 11.25
C MET A 212 15.17 12.21 12.65
N MET A 213 16.17 11.83 13.45
CA MET A 213 16.37 12.34 14.81
C MET A 213 16.71 13.84 14.85
N GLU A 214 17.33 14.37 13.80
CA GLU A 214 17.64 15.80 13.67
C GLU A 214 16.43 16.65 13.24
N ASN A 215 15.47 16.07 12.51
CA ASN A 215 14.42 16.82 11.82
C ASN A 215 12.99 16.47 12.27
N LEU A 216 12.80 15.32 12.92
CA LEU A 216 11.54 14.72 13.36
C LEU A 216 11.69 14.19 14.80
N ASP A 217 10.63 13.61 15.36
CA ASP A 217 10.65 12.97 16.68
C ASP A 217 10.93 11.46 16.61
N SER A 218 11.46 10.89 17.70
CA SER A 218 11.77 9.46 17.86
C SER A 218 10.57 8.53 17.67
N THR A 219 9.36 9.08 17.81
CA THR A 219 8.09 8.36 17.71
C THR A 219 7.63 8.15 16.27
N VAL A 220 8.23 8.82 15.27
CA VAL A 220 7.90 8.62 13.85
C VAL A 220 8.37 7.22 13.42
N PRO A 221 7.47 6.30 13.04
CA PRO A 221 7.85 4.96 12.66
C PRO A 221 8.69 4.92 11.38
N LEU A 222 9.70 4.04 11.38
CA LEU A 222 10.56 3.75 10.23
C LEU A 222 10.39 2.30 9.76
N HIS A 223 10.28 2.11 8.46
CA HIS A 223 10.16 0.79 7.83
C HIS A 223 11.35 0.55 6.89
N PHE A 224 12.15 -0.47 7.18
CA PHE A 224 13.10 -1.01 6.22
C PHE A 224 12.43 -2.11 5.41
N VAL A 225 12.22 -1.84 4.12
CA VAL A 225 11.43 -2.69 3.24
C VAL A 225 12.34 -3.57 2.41
N ARG A 226 12.06 -4.87 2.37
CA ARG A 226 12.87 -5.84 1.63
C ARG A 226 12.70 -5.65 0.12
N PHE A 227 13.81 -5.50 -0.58
CA PHE A 227 13.83 -5.42 -2.03
C PHE A 227 13.47 -6.74 -2.70
N HIS A 228 12.77 -6.60 -3.82
CA HIS A 228 12.48 -7.66 -4.77
C HIS A 228 12.99 -7.24 -6.17
N PRO A 229 13.67 -8.12 -6.92
CA PRO A 229 14.16 -7.85 -8.27
C PRO A 229 13.02 -7.64 -9.26
N ASP A 230 12.91 -6.43 -9.79
CA ASP A 230 11.88 -6.07 -10.77
C ASP A 230 12.43 -5.09 -11.82
N TYR A 231 11.68 -4.98 -12.92
CA TYR A 231 11.92 -4.04 -14.01
C TYR A 231 13.33 -4.12 -14.61
N LYS A 232 14.24 -3.20 -14.25
CA LYS A 232 15.61 -3.14 -14.77
C LYS A 232 16.64 -3.77 -13.83
N MET A 233 16.21 -4.29 -12.68
CA MET A 233 17.08 -4.86 -11.64
C MET A 233 16.84 -6.35 -11.45
N GLN A 234 16.47 -7.06 -12.51
CA GLN A 234 16.22 -8.52 -12.48
C GLN A 234 17.47 -9.35 -12.13
N ASP A 235 18.67 -8.83 -12.39
CA ASP A 235 19.95 -9.49 -12.08
C ASP A 235 20.44 -9.24 -10.64
N THR A 236 19.66 -8.57 -9.81
CA THR A 236 19.97 -8.34 -8.39
C THR A 236 19.25 -9.39 -7.54
N ILE A 237 19.78 -9.77 -6.38
CA ILE A 237 19.10 -10.70 -5.47
C ILE A 237 18.08 -9.96 -4.59
N ARG A 238 17.07 -10.68 -4.06
CA ARG A 238 16.28 -10.18 -2.92
C ARG A 238 17.23 -9.88 -1.76
N THR A 239 17.04 -8.75 -1.09
CA THR A 239 17.90 -8.38 0.03
C THR A 239 17.80 -9.43 1.14
N PRO A 240 18.94 -9.93 1.65
CA PRO A 240 18.97 -10.88 2.76
C PRO A 240 18.30 -10.29 4.01
N VAL A 241 17.52 -11.10 4.73
CA VAL A 241 16.73 -10.63 5.88
C VAL A 241 17.62 -10.17 7.05
N ASP A 242 18.78 -10.78 7.22
CA ASP A 242 19.79 -10.38 8.21
C ASP A 242 20.29 -8.95 8.00
N ARG A 243 20.39 -8.47 6.74
CA ARG A 243 20.73 -7.07 6.45
C ARG A 243 19.67 -6.11 6.93
N LEU A 244 18.39 -6.47 6.76
CA LEU A 244 17.27 -5.70 7.27
C LEU A 244 17.24 -5.68 8.80
N ILE A 245 17.47 -6.83 9.44
CA ILE A 245 17.56 -6.93 10.91
C ILE A 245 18.67 -6.01 11.41
N ARG A 246 19.84 -6.04 10.76
CA ARG A 246 20.96 -5.17 11.15
C ARG A 246 20.64 -3.69 10.98
N ALA A 247 20.03 -3.30 9.86
CA ALA A 247 19.57 -1.92 9.64
C ALA A 247 18.58 -1.46 10.73
N ARG A 248 17.66 -2.35 11.12
CA ARG A 248 16.71 -2.11 12.21
C ARG A 248 17.42 -1.87 13.54
N GLU A 249 18.39 -2.71 13.89
CA GLU A 249 19.19 -2.54 15.12
C GLU A 249 19.90 -1.18 15.15
N VAL A 250 20.59 -0.83 14.05
CA VAL A 250 21.27 0.47 13.92
C VAL A 250 20.31 1.64 14.11
N ALA A 251 19.14 1.61 13.46
CA ALA A 251 18.15 2.68 13.61
C ALA A 251 17.63 2.82 15.04
N MET A 252 17.43 1.70 15.74
CA MET A 252 17.03 1.71 17.15
C MET A 252 18.14 2.20 18.08
N GLU A 253 19.41 1.87 17.79
CA GLU A 253 20.58 2.39 18.51
C GLU A 253 20.70 3.92 18.37
N ARG A 254 20.20 4.50 17.26
CA ARG A 254 20.10 5.95 17.06
C ARG A 254 18.92 6.61 17.78
N GLY A 255 18.03 5.83 18.38
CA GLY A 255 16.93 6.33 19.21
C GLY A 255 15.55 6.28 18.56
N ILE A 256 15.42 5.76 17.33
CA ILE A 256 14.09 5.55 16.75
C ILE A 256 13.38 4.47 17.55
N GLU A 257 12.18 4.79 18.02
CA GLU A 257 11.43 3.92 18.92
C GLU A 257 10.87 2.69 18.21
N HIS A 258 10.30 2.92 17.03
CA HIS A 258 9.59 1.91 16.27
C HIS A 258 10.19 1.74 14.89
N VAL A 259 10.93 0.64 14.72
CA VAL A 259 11.53 0.25 13.45
C VAL A 259 11.03 -1.13 13.03
N TYR A 260 10.49 -1.20 11.82
CA TYR A 260 9.81 -2.38 11.27
C TYR A 260 10.52 -2.92 10.03
N LEU A 261 10.35 -4.23 9.80
CA LEU A 261 10.73 -4.85 8.53
C LEU A 261 9.50 -4.99 7.64
N GLY A 262 9.54 -4.38 6.45
CA GLY A 262 8.51 -4.53 5.42
C GLY A 262 8.87 -5.62 4.42
N ASN A 263 7.86 -6.23 3.78
CA ASN A 263 8.02 -7.36 2.84
C ASN A 263 8.83 -8.54 3.44
N VAL A 264 8.62 -8.80 4.72
CA VAL A 264 9.13 -9.98 5.43
C VAL A 264 7.97 -10.60 6.19
N VAL A 265 7.78 -11.91 6.02
CA VAL A 265 6.73 -12.67 6.71
C VAL A 265 7.32 -13.48 7.87
N ASN A 266 6.48 -13.84 8.84
CA ASN A 266 6.83 -14.72 9.96
C ASN A 266 8.07 -14.28 10.75
N THR A 267 8.14 -12.99 11.11
CA THR A 267 9.22 -12.42 11.92
C THR A 267 8.64 -11.60 13.06
N PRO A 268 9.23 -11.60 14.27
CA PRO A 268 8.78 -10.73 15.35
C PRO A 268 8.98 -9.24 15.04
N PHE A 269 9.80 -8.88 14.05
CA PHE A 269 10.13 -7.49 13.72
C PHE A 269 9.06 -6.75 12.91
N THR A 270 7.93 -7.39 12.61
CA THR A 270 6.70 -6.75 12.11
C THR A 270 5.73 -6.40 13.25
N ASN A 271 5.91 -6.98 14.44
CA ASN A 271 5.05 -6.75 15.60
C ASN A 271 5.36 -5.42 16.27
N THR A 272 4.34 -4.84 16.90
CA THR A 272 4.51 -3.63 17.72
C THR A 272 4.62 -4.05 19.20
N PHE A 273 5.66 -3.58 19.88
CA PHE A 273 5.88 -3.79 21.31
C PHE A 273 5.94 -2.46 22.05
N CYS A 274 5.48 -2.44 23.30
CA CYS A 274 5.53 -1.26 24.16
C CYS A 274 6.99 -0.90 24.48
N ARG A 275 7.39 0.35 24.22
CA ARG A 275 8.74 0.85 24.51
C ARG A 275 9.05 0.98 25.99
N ASN A 276 8.04 1.02 26.85
CA ASN A 276 8.20 1.11 28.29
C ASN A 276 8.33 -0.28 28.97
N CYS A 277 7.46 -1.24 28.64
CA CYS A 277 7.39 -2.53 29.36
C CYS A 277 7.65 -3.77 28.49
N GLY A 278 7.84 -3.62 27.18
CA GLY A 278 8.07 -4.74 26.26
C GLY A 278 6.83 -5.60 25.96
N HIS A 279 5.65 -5.27 26.50
CA HIS A 279 4.41 -6.00 26.20
C HIS A 279 4.06 -5.91 24.70
N LYS A 280 3.59 -7.01 24.10
CA LYS A 280 3.17 -7.05 22.70
C LYS A 280 1.85 -6.28 22.56
N LEU A 281 1.83 -5.29 21.68
CA LEU A 281 0.70 -4.40 21.45
C LEU A 281 -0.10 -4.83 20.22
N VAL A 282 0.61 -5.19 19.15
CA VAL A 282 0.03 -5.63 17.88
C VAL A 282 0.82 -6.84 17.39
N ASP A 283 0.10 -7.92 17.12
CA ASP A 283 0.63 -9.14 16.52
C ASP A 283 0.38 -9.12 15.01
N ARG A 284 1.39 -9.37 14.20
CA ARG A 284 1.34 -9.32 12.74
C ARG A 284 1.91 -10.59 12.12
N PHE A 285 1.17 -11.12 11.16
CA PHE A 285 1.64 -12.16 10.26
C PHE A 285 1.45 -11.68 8.82
N GLY A 286 2.56 -11.30 8.19
CA GLY A 286 2.52 -10.64 6.88
C GLY A 286 1.64 -9.38 6.95
N LEU A 287 0.60 -9.35 6.13
CA LEU A 287 -0.36 -8.24 6.05
C LEU A 287 -1.51 -8.35 7.06
N ASN A 288 -1.55 -9.38 7.91
CA ASN A 288 -2.64 -9.57 8.86
C ASN A 288 -2.19 -9.06 10.23
N ALA A 289 -2.92 -8.10 10.80
CA ALA A 289 -2.61 -7.56 12.11
C ALA A 289 -3.77 -7.77 13.09
N LYS A 290 -3.40 -8.01 14.35
CA LYS A 290 -4.31 -8.15 15.48
C LYS A 290 -3.82 -7.30 16.64
N ILE A 291 -4.66 -6.36 17.06
CA ILE A 291 -4.44 -5.61 18.30
C ILE A 291 -4.60 -6.57 19.48
N THR A 292 -3.58 -6.66 20.33
CA THR A 292 -3.51 -7.59 21.46
C THR A 292 -3.26 -6.91 22.81
N GLY A 293 -2.70 -5.71 22.80
CA GLY A 293 -2.29 -5.00 24.02
C GLY A 293 -2.51 -3.49 24.01
N LEU A 294 -3.41 -2.97 23.17
CA LEU A 294 -3.79 -1.55 23.14
C LEU A 294 -5.22 -1.34 23.65
N ASP A 295 -5.43 -0.26 24.39
CA ASP A 295 -6.76 0.26 24.69
C ASP A 295 -7.28 1.17 23.56
N ASP A 296 -8.52 1.65 23.68
CA ASP A 296 -9.17 2.50 22.66
C ASP A 296 -8.48 3.86 22.44
N ARG A 297 -7.58 4.27 23.34
CA ARG A 297 -6.79 5.51 23.22
C ARG A 297 -5.45 5.26 22.51
N GLY A 298 -5.10 4.01 22.23
CA GLY A 298 -3.78 3.65 21.73
C GLY A 298 -2.73 3.45 22.82
N TYR A 299 -3.15 3.21 24.07
CA TYR A 299 -2.24 3.07 25.21
C TYR A 299 -2.03 1.60 25.53
N CYS A 300 -0.84 1.27 26.01
CA CYS A 300 -0.51 -0.09 26.43
C CYS A 300 -1.40 -0.54 27.59
N THR A 301 -2.13 -1.63 27.42
CA THR A 301 -3.03 -2.19 28.45
C THR A 301 -2.27 -2.74 29.66
N SER A 302 -0.98 -3.05 29.52
CA SER A 302 -0.16 -3.60 30.62
C SER A 302 0.50 -2.54 31.51
N CYS A 303 0.79 -1.33 30.99
CA CYS A 303 1.53 -0.32 31.78
C CYS A 303 1.02 1.12 31.62
N GLY A 304 0.03 1.36 30.76
CA GLY A 304 -0.55 2.69 30.54
C GLY A 304 0.32 3.67 29.77
N HIS A 305 1.41 3.22 29.15
CA HIS A 305 2.24 4.07 28.28
C HIS A 305 1.53 4.33 26.94
N ASP A 306 1.58 5.57 26.45
CA ASP A 306 1.11 5.92 25.11
C ASP A 306 1.98 5.20 24.07
N ALA A 307 1.36 4.38 23.21
CA ALA A 307 2.11 3.67 22.17
C ALA A 307 2.24 4.47 20.87
N HIS A 308 1.68 5.69 20.83
CA HIS A 308 1.58 6.51 19.63
C HIS A 308 0.93 5.76 18.47
N VAL A 309 -0.11 4.95 18.77
CA VAL A 309 -0.91 4.22 17.77
C VAL A 309 -2.31 4.83 17.74
N LYS A 310 -2.68 5.44 16.62
CA LYS A 310 -4.04 5.97 16.42
C LYS A 310 -5.01 4.84 16.08
N LEU A 311 -6.24 4.91 16.57
CA LEU A 311 -7.27 3.92 16.30
C LEU A 311 -8.54 4.58 15.77
N PHE A 312 -9.19 3.95 14.80
CA PHE A 312 -10.53 4.34 14.40
C PHE A 312 -11.56 3.90 15.45
N SER A 313 -12.70 4.59 15.50
CA SER A 313 -13.72 4.43 16.55
C SER A 313 -14.63 3.20 16.40
N LYS A 314 -14.05 1.99 16.27
CA LYS A 314 -14.65 0.64 16.04
C LYS A 314 -14.77 0.22 14.57
N ASN A 315 -14.35 -1.00 14.24
CA ASN A 315 -14.38 -1.55 12.88
C ASN A 315 -15.81 -1.93 12.47
N LYS A 316 -16.17 -1.68 11.20
CA LYS A 316 -17.36 -2.30 10.61
C LYS A 316 -17.03 -3.77 10.30
N PRO A 317 -17.85 -4.73 10.74
CA PRO A 317 -17.62 -6.13 10.42
C PRO A 317 -17.77 -6.35 8.91
N VAL A 318 -16.91 -7.20 8.36
CA VAL A 318 -17.05 -7.64 6.97
C VAL A 318 -18.23 -8.63 6.89
N PRO A 319 -19.12 -8.53 5.90
CA PRO A 319 -20.22 -9.47 5.75
C PRO A 319 -19.70 -10.91 5.55
N THR A 320 -20.17 -11.84 6.39
CA THR A 320 -19.82 -13.26 6.32
C THR A 320 -21.05 -14.16 6.34
N THR A 321 -20.95 -15.34 5.71
CA THR A 321 -21.99 -16.38 5.72
C THR A 321 -21.38 -17.77 5.86
N ASP A 322 -22.12 -18.70 6.47
CA ASP A 322 -21.77 -20.11 6.55
C ASP A 322 -22.29 -20.92 5.34
N ASN A 323 -23.41 -20.49 4.75
CA ASN A 323 -24.14 -21.21 3.69
C ASN A 323 -24.43 -20.30 2.49
N PRO A 324 -23.44 -19.99 1.63
CA PRO A 324 -23.71 -19.26 0.39
C PRO A 324 -24.43 -20.15 -0.64
N GLU A 325 -25.35 -19.56 -1.39
CA GLU A 325 -25.95 -20.19 -2.58
C GLU A 325 -24.93 -20.14 -3.73
N LEU A 326 -24.23 -21.25 -3.98
CA LEU A 326 -23.13 -21.33 -4.97
C LEU A 326 -23.53 -22.01 -6.28
N SER A 327 -24.82 -22.23 -6.52
CA SER A 327 -25.30 -22.65 -7.84
C SER A 327 -24.97 -21.60 -8.89
N GLY A 328 -24.27 -21.99 -9.97
CA GLY A 328 -23.80 -21.06 -11.01
C GLY A 328 -22.49 -20.32 -10.69
N TYR A 329 -21.72 -20.79 -9.70
CA TYR A 329 -20.39 -20.25 -9.38
C TYR A 329 -19.27 -21.18 -9.85
N ASP A 330 -18.18 -20.59 -10.33
CA ASP A 330 -16.90 -21.26 -10.51
C ASP A 330 -16.11 -21.16 -9.20
N ILE A 331 -15.87 -22.31 -8.57
CA ILE A 331 -15.14 -22.43 -7.31
C ILE A 331 -13.70 -22.86 -7.61
N ARG A 332 -12.72 -22.11 -7.10
CA ARG A 332 -11.29 -22.41 -7.24
C ARG A 332 -10.59 -22.38 -5.89
N THR A 333 -9.65 -23.29 -5.71
CA THR A 333 -8.77 -23.38 -4.55
C THR A 333 -7.34 -23.10 -4.96
N PHE A 334 -6.61 -22.36 -4.13
CA PHE A 334 -5.19 -22.08 -4.32
C PHE A 334 -4.44 -22.52 -3.08
N ASP A 335 -3.26 -23.11 -3.25
CA ASP A 335 -2.40 -23.55 -2.15
C ASP A 335 -1.17 -22.65 -2.08
N TRP A 336 -0.78 -22.25 -0.87
CA TRP A 336 0.49 -21.55 -0.64
C TRP A 336 1.66 -22.49 -0.92
N HIS A 337 2.68 -22.02 -1.64
CA HIS A 337 3.84 -22.83 -1.99
C HIS A 337 5.12 -22.00 -2.13
N GLY A 338 6.23 -22.51 -1.60
CA GLY A 338 7.50 -21.78 -1.60
C GLY A 338 7.32 -20.39 -0.95
N ASP A 339 7.70 -19.34 -1.69
CA ASP A 339 7.53 -17.95 -1.26
C ASP A 339 6.15 -17.37 -1.65
N ILE A 340 5.33 -18.08 -2.45
CA ILE A 340 4.00 -17.61 -2.89
C ILE A 340 3.01 -17.79 -1.74
N VAL A 341 2.67 -16.66 -1.11
CA VAL A 341 1.79 -16.62 0.07
C VAL A 341 0.70 -15.55 -0.05
N SER A 342 0.43 -15.09 -1.27
CA SER A 342 -0.64 -14.14 -1.56
C SER A 342 -1.27 -14.38 -2.93
N LEU A 343 -2.56 -14.07 -3.05
CA LEU A 343 -3.37 -14.21 -4.25
C LEU A 343 -4.04 -12.87 -4.55
N HIS A 344 -3.81 -12.33 -5.74
CA HIS A 344 -4.54 -11.18 -6.26
C HIS A 344 -5.64 -11.66 -7.20
N ILE A 345 -6.85 -11.15 -6.99
CA ILE A 345 -8.03 -11.51 -7.77
C ILE A 345 -8.54 -10.22 -8.42
N GLN A 346 -8.38 -10.09 -9.73
CA GLN A 346 -8.86 -8.94 -10.50
C GLN A 346 -10.18 -9.31 -11.16
N LEU A 347 -11.17 -8.42 -11.03
CA LEU A 347 -12.54 -8.65 -11.44
C LEU A 347 -13.10 -7.41 -12.12
N LYS A 348 -13.99 -7.60 -13.08
CA LYS A 348 -14.86 -6.54 -13.59
C LYS A 348 -16.28 -7.08 -13.70
N ASN A 349 -17.23 -6.42 -13.06
CA ASN A 349 -18.64 -6.71 -13.29
C ASN A 349 -19.05 -6.12 -14.65
N ASN A 350 -19.22 -6.97 -15.66
CA ASN A 350 -19.68 -6.60 -17.00
C ASN A 350 -21.17 -6.91 -17.23
N THR A 351 -21.92 -7.10 -16.14
CA THR A 351 -23.37 -7.37 -16.17
C THR A 351 -24.16 -6.14 -15.73
N ASP A 352 -25.45 -6.14 -16.01
CA ASP A 352 -26.38 -5.08 -15.60
C ASP A 352 -26.91 -5.26 -14.16
N GLU A 353 -26.43 -6.28 -13.44
CA GLU A 353 -26.87 -6.62 -12.09
C GLU A 353 -25.71 -6.58 -11.09
N GLU A 354 -26.03 -6.46 -9.80
CA GLU A 354 -25.05 -6.63 -8.73
C GLU A 354 -24.61 -8.10 -8.66
N ILE A 355 -23.30 -8.33 -8.57
CA ILE A 355 -22.73 -9.67 -8.40
C ILE A 355 -22.10 -9.83 -7.02
N LYS A 356 -22.06 -11.07 -6.55
CA LYS A 356 -21.43 -11.45 -5.27
C LYS A 356 -20.22 -12.32 -5.55
N ILE A 357 -19.11 -12.02 -4.90
CA ILE A 357 -17.92 -12.86 -4.85
C ILE A 357 -17.76 -13.36 -3.43
N TYR A 358 -17.43 -14.64 -3.29
CA TYR A 358 -17.16 -15.25 -2.00
C TYR A 358 -15.70 -15.68 -1.92
N HIS A 359 -15.09 -15.50 -0.76
CA HIS A 359 -13.80 -16.10 -0.47
C HIS A 359 -13.70 -16.55 0.98
N ARG A 360 -12.87 -17.56 1.24
CA ARG A 360 -12.55 -18.01 2.59
C ARG A 360 -11.13 -18.57 2.65
N ARG A 361 -10.61 -18.69 3.87
CA ARG A 361 -9.30 -19.30 4.14
C ARG A 361 -9.46 -20.76 4.52
N ARG A 362 -8.54 -21.60 4.03
CA ARG A 362 -8.46 -23.04 4.33
C ARG A 362 -7.26 -23.30 5.24
N ASN A 363 -7.43 -24.16 6.24
CA ASN A 363 -6.38 -24.52 7.19
C ASN A 363 -6.05 -26.02 7.13
N GLN A 364 -4.87 -26.39 7.61
CA GLN A 364 -4.37 -27.78 7.64
C GLN A 364 -5.29 -28.75 8.42
N ASP A 365 -6.04 -28.25 9.40
CA ASP A 365 -6.97 -29.07 10.20
C ASP A 365 -8.29 -29.38 9.48
N GLY A 366 -8.39 -29.00 8.20
CA GLY A 366 -9.60 -29.19 7.38
C GLY A 366 -10.73 -28.23 7.72
N LYS A 367 -10.52 -27.28 8.65
CA LYS A 367 -11.52 -26.25 8.98
C LYS A 367 -11.43 -25.09 8.01
N TYR A 368 -12.61 -24.58 7.70
CA TYR A 368 -12.81 -23.41 6.87
C TYR A 368 -13.28 -22.25 7.75
N ASN A 369 -12.79 -21.05 7.43
CA ASN A 369 -13.43 -19.85 7.93
C ASN A 369 -14.79 -19.66 7.24
N LEU A 370 -15.64 -18.80 7.81
CA LEU A 370 -16.86 -18.34 7.13
C LEU A 370 -16.51 -17.74 5.77
N TRP A 371 -17.44 -17.82 4.83
CA TRP A 371 -17.33 -17.13 3.56
C TRP A 371 -17.45 -15.64 3.78
N THR A 372 -16.43 -14.89 3.40
CA THR A 372 -16.48 -13.45 3.26
C THR A 372 -17.14 -13.10 1.93
N MET A 373 -18.01 -12.08 1.95
CA MET A 373 -18.76 -11.61 0.77
C MET A 373 -18.28 -10.25 0.32
N VAL A 374 -18.08 -10.11 -0.99
CA VAL A 374 -17.78 -8.85 -1.68
C VAL A 374 -18.82 -8.65 -2.77
N PHE A 375 -19.38 -7.44 -2.87
CA PHE A 375 -20.43 -7.10 -3.82
C PHE A 375 -19.88 -6.12 -4.84
N LEU A 376 -20.13 -6.36 -6.13
CA LEU A 376 -19.73 -5.45 -7.20
C LEU A 376 -20.98 -4.99 -7.96
N ILE A 377 -21.15 -3.67 -8.07
CA ILE A 377 -22.22 -3.08 -8.89
C ILE A 377 -21.86 -3.15 -10.38
N PRO A 378 -22.80 -2.92 -11.31
CA PRO A 378 -22.51 -2.88 -12.74
C PRO A 378 -21.33 -1.98 -13.08
N ASP A 379 -20.49 -2.43 -14.01
CA ASP A 379 -19.24 -1.79 -14.47
C ASP A 379 -18.14 -1.61 -13.42
N GLU A 380 -18.33 -2.05 -12.18
CA GLU A 380 -17.31 -1.92 -11.12
C GLU A 380 -16.10 -2.80 -11.42
N SER A 381 -14.93 -2.16 -11.43
CA SER A 381 -13.62 -2.80 -11.57
C SER A 381 -12.97 -2.89 -10.20
N PHE A 382 -12.59 -4.10 -9.78
CA PHE A 382 -12.15 -4.33 -8.42
C PHE A 382 -11.04 -5.37 -8.33
N ARG A 383 -10.17 -5.22 -7.33
CA ARG A 383 -9.14 -6.19 -7.01
C ARG A 383 -9.16 -6.53 -5.52
N LEU A 384 -9.09 -7.82 -5.23
CA LEU A 384 -8.98 -8.36 -3.87
C LEU A 384 -7.57 -8.92 -3.66
N ILE A 385 -6.98 -8.68 -2.49
CA ILE A 385 -5.71 -9.31 -2.08
C ILE A 385 -5.96 -10.23 -0.90
N LEU A 386 -5.68 -11.51 -1.09
CA LEU A 386 -5.75 -12.52 -0.04
C LEU A 386 -4.34 -13.01 0.26
N SER A 387 -3.80 -12.67 1.43
CA SER A 387 -2.45 -13.10 1.84
C SER A 387 -2.50 -13.94 3.10
N LYS A 388 -1.64 -14.96 3.17
CA LYS A 388 -1.52 -15.91 4.27
C LYS A 388 -1.52 -15.20 5.63
N SER A 389 -2.36 -15.66 6.55
CA SER A 389 -2.65 -15.01 7.84
C SER A 389 -2.11 -15.72 9.06
N CYS A 390 -1.76 -16.99 8.94
CA CYS A 390 -1.07 -17.75 9.99
C CYS A 390 -0.30 -18.91 9.36
N ASN A 391 0.48 -19.64 10.16
CA ASN A 391 1.31 -20.74 9.67
C ASN A 391 0.48 -21.94 9.18
N GLU A 392 -0.66 -22.16 9.83
CA GLU A 392 -1.58 -23.29 9.61
C GLU A 392 -2.48 -23.10 8.38
N GLU A 393 -2.55 -21.89 7.84
CA GLU A 393 -3.29 -21.62 6.61
C GLU A 393 -2.57 -22.26 5.41
N ILE A 394 -3.33 -23.00 4.61
CA ILE A 394 -2.83 -23.67 3.40
C ILE A 394 -3.17 -22.90 2.13
N GLY A 395 -4.19 -22.04 2.15
CA GLY A 395 -4.54 -21.20 1.01
C GLY A 395 -6.02 -20.79 0.95
N PRO A 396 -6.39 -19.92 0.02
CA PRO A 396 -7.76 -19.45 -0.12
C PRO A 396 -8.62 -20.39 -0.97
N GLU A 397 -9.92 -20.26 -0.81
CA GLU A 397 -10.93 -20.74 -1.74
C GLU A 397 -11.80 -19.56 -2.15
N VAL A 398 -12.10 -19.47 -3.44
CA VAL A 398 -12.80 -18.34 -4.06
C VAL A 398 -13.92 -18.88 -4.93
N ALA A 399 -15.11 -18.27 -4.82
CA ALA A 399 -16.25 -18.55 -5.68
C ALA A 399 -16.65 -17.25 -6.41
N ILE A 400 -16.65 -17.31 -7.74
CA ILE A 400 -17.03 -16.20 -8.64
C ILE A 400 -18.19 -16.67 -9.53
N PRO A 401 -19.21 -15.84 -9.80
CA PRO A 401 -20.27 -16.23 -10.72
C PRO A 401 -19.74 -16.58 -12.12
N GLN A 402 -20.34 -17.58 -12.75
CA GLN A 402 -19.95 -18.01 -14.09
C GLN A 402 -20.07 -16.88 -15.11
N GLY A 403 -19.09 -16.78 -16.00
CA GLY A 403 -19.07 -15.77 -17.08
C GLY A 403 -18.53 -14.39 -16.67
N ILE A 404 -18.22 -14.16 -15.40
CA ILE A 404 -17.60 -12.90 -14.94
C ILE A 404 -16.11 -12.89 -15.31
N PRO A 405 -15.62 -11.88 -16.06
CA PRO A 405 -14.21 -11.73 -16.36
C PRO A 405 -13.39 -11.62 -15.07
N ASN A 406 -12.39 -12.49 -14.94
CA ASN A 406 -11.52 -12.55 -13.77
C ASN A 406 -10.11 -12.96 -14.17
N ASN A 407 -9.11 -12.49 -13.41
CA ASN A 407 -7.72 -12.93 -13.50
C ASN A 407 -7.17 -13.20 -12.11
N PHE A 408 -6.43 -14.29 -11.98
CA PHE A 408 -5.76 -14.69 -10.74
C PHE A 408 -4.25 -14.55 -10.87
N HIS A 409 -3.61 -14.04 -9.82
CA HIS A 409 -2.17 -13.90 -9.75
C HIS A 409 -1.64 -14.39 -8.40
N GLU A 410 -0.80 -15.41 -8.43
CA GLU A 410 -0.05 -15.93 -7.30
C GLU A 410 1.21 -15.09 -7.08
N VAL A 411 1.36 -14.49 -5.89
CA VAL A 411 2.43 -13.54 -5.59
C VAL A 411 3.08 -13.81 -4.23
N PHE A 412 4.26 -13.22 -4.02
CA PHE A 412 5.04 -13.40 -2.80
C PHE A 412 4.40 -12.75 -1.57
N ASP A 413 4.57 -11.45 -1.33
CA ASP A 413 4.26 -10.84 -0.02
C ASP A 413 3.63 -9.44 -0.05
N ARG A 414 3.44 -8.82 -1.24
CA ARG A 414 2.58 -7.64 -1.56
C ARG A 414 2.94 -7.04 -2.92
N ALA A 415 4.22 -7.07 -3.27
CA ALA A 415 4.83 -6.35 -4.40
C ALA A 415 4.30 -6.80 -5.78
N HIS A 416 3.77 -5.86 -6.58
CA HIS A 416 3.18 -6.15 -7.89
C HIS A 416 4.20 -6.34 -9.04
N PHE A 417 3.92 -7.38 -9.85
CA PHE A 417 4.04 -7.62 -11.31
C PHE A 417 5.39 -7.56 -12.09
N PRO A 418 5.66 -8.51 -13.04
CA PRO A 418 4.74 -9.46 -13.65
C PRO A 418 4.86 -10.91 -13.22
N THR A 419 3.89 -11.37 -12.42
CA THR A 419 3.42 -12.75 -12.46
C THR A 419 2.24 -12.76 -13.42
N ILE A 420 2.56 -12.86 -14.71
CA ILE A 420 1.64 -13.26 -15.79
C ILE A 420 0.44 -14.03 -15.21
N SER A 421 -0.81 -13.71 -15.61
CA SER A 421 -1.97 -14.39 -15.00
C SER A 421 -1.78 -15.90 -15.05
N ILE A 422 -2.37 -16.63 -14.09
CA ILE A 422 -2.24 -18.10 -14.05
C ILE A 422 -2.65 -18.72 -15.41
N GLU A 423 -3.57 -18.07 -16.13
CA GLU A 423 -3.99 -18.42 -17.48
C GLU A 423 -2.96 -18.09 -18.56
N GLU A 424 -2.31 -16.92 -18.50
CA GLU A 424 -1.27 -16.51 -19.48
C GLU A 424 0.09 -17.22 -19.25
N GLY A 425 0.33 -17.76 -18.06
CA GLY A 425 1.59 -18.40 -17.65
C GLY A 425 1.67 -19.92 -17.91
N LYS A 426 0.57 -20.52 -18.39
CA LYS A 426 0.48 -21.92 -18.84
C LYS A 426 0.56 -21.99 -20.35
#